data_AF-A0A0Q4CDF9-F1
#
_entry.id   AF-A0A0Q4CDF9-F1
#
_cell.length_a   1.000
_cell.length_b   1.000
_cell.length_c   1.000
_cell.angle_alpha   90.00
_cell.angle_beta   90.00
_cell.angle_gamma   90.00
#
_symmetry.space_group_name_H-M   'P 1'
#
loop_
_entity.id
_entity.type
_entity.pdbx_description
1 polymer ?
#
loop_
_entity_poly.entity_id
_entity_poly.type
_entity_poly.pdbx_seq_one_letter_code
_entity_poly.pdbx_strand_id
1 'polypeptide(L)'
;MTGSRDTGRLPIADIVALTALAWIAAATLHEGAGHGLACKAVGGEPLAWSTFHFECGRQAVSAWGGRIVAGAGTAVNLTLMALGWLWWRNSATARGWFAGWVVFALNGLTSFGYLVFSAAFDIGDWNRAGVMAGSPDSILTRGALAAVGVAGYFAIVRMAAAMLCQKADGAANVADVRRMAIVVWVTTGRSRSWRL
;
A
#
# COMPACT_ATOMS: atom_id res chain seq x y z
N MET A 1 -29.24 35.74 -9.95
CA MET A 1 -28.66 34.38 -9.91
C MET A 1 -27.21 34.49 -9.49
N THR A 2 -26.95 34.34 -8.18
CA THR A 2 -25.60 34.35 -7.62
C THR A 2 -24.98 32.98 -7.80
N GLY A 3 -24.13 32.84 -8.82
CA GLY A 3 -23.30 31.64 -9.00
C GLY A 3 -22.36 31.49 -7.80
N SER A 4 -22.60 30.48 -6.97
CA SER A 4 -21.63 30.06 -5.96
C SER A 4 -20.36 29.65 -6.70
N ARG A 5 -19.27 30.39 -6.48
CA ARG A 5 -17.93 29.91 -6.83
C ARG A 5 -17.71 28.65 -6.03
N ASP A 6 -17.82 27.52 -6.69
CA ASP A 6 -17.41 26.22 -6.15
C ASP A 6 -15.91 26.32 -5.91
N THR A 7 -15.53 26.64 -4.67
CA THR A 7 -14.13 26.69 -4.26
C THR A 7 -13.58 25.31 -4.57
N GLY A 8 -12.57 25.18 -5.42
CA GLY A 8 -12.02 23.90 -5.92
C GLY A 8 -11.42 22.93 -4.88
N ARG A 9 -11.92 22.95 -3.65
CA ARG A 9 -11.66 22.02 -2.55
C ARG A 9 -12.54 20.79 -2.68
N LEU A 10 -11.91 19.63 -2.55
CA LEU A 10 -12.63 18.36 -2.45
C LEU A 10 -13.42 18.30 -1.12
N PRO A 11 -14.71 17.91 -1.14
CA PRO A 11 -15.47 17.64 0.07
C PRO A 11 -14.78 16.59 0.96
N ILE A 12 -14.89 16.72 2.28
CA ILE A 12 -14.33 15.70 3.20
C ILE A 12 -14.94 14.33 2.92
N ALA A 13 -16.25 14.26 2.65
CA ALA A 13 -16.93 13.01 2.37
C ALA A 13 -16.30 12.28 1.16
N ASP A 14 -15.98 13.02 0.08
CA ASP A 14 -15.30 12.48 -1.09
C ASP A 14 -13.90 11.96 -0.74
N ILE A 15 -13.14 12.71 0.07
CA ILE A 15 -11.81 12.30 0.53
C ILE A 15 -11.90 11.00 1.35
N VAL A 16 -12.84 10.93 2.30
CA VAL A 16 -13.05 9.75 3.16
C VAL A 16 -13.48 8.55 2.31
N ALA A 17 -14.49 8.72 1.45
CA ALA A 17 -15.01 7.65 0.60
C ALA A 17 -13.93 7.11 -0.34
N LEU A 18 -13.22 8.00 -1.05
CA LEU A 18 -12.13 7.62 -1.94
C LEU A 18 -11.02 6.87 -1.18
N THR A 19 -10.63 7.37 -0.01
CA THR A 19 -9.55 6.77 0.78
C THR A 19 -9.97 5.40 1.32
N ALA A 20 -11.19 5.26 1.83
CA ALA A 20 -11.72 3.99 2.30
C ALA A 20 -11.81 2.96 1.17
N LEU A 21 -12.32 3.36 0.00
CA LEU A 21 -12.40 2.50 -1.18
C LEU A 21 -11.01 2.09 -1.67
N ALA A 22 -10.06 3.04 -1.74
CA ALA A 22 -8.68 2.74 -2.13
C ALA A 22 -8.01 1.76 -1.15
N TRP A 23 -8.27 1.89 0.15
CA TRP A 23 -7.76 0.98 1.16
C TRP A 23 -8.37 -0.43 1.05
N ILE A 24 -9.70 -0.53 0.95
CA ILE A 24 -10.39 -1.81 0.77
C ILE A 24 -9.91 -2.51 -0.50
N ALA A 25 -9.82 -1.77 -1.61
CA ALA A 25 -9.33 -2.30 -2.88
C ALA A 25 -7.89 -2.77 -2.77
N ALA A 26 -7.00 -2.00 -2.16
CA ALA A 26 -5.60 -2.39 -1.97
C ALA A 26 -5.49 -3.67 -1.13
N ALA A 27 -6.19 -3.77 0.00
CA ALA A 27 -6.19 -4.95 0.85
C ALA A 27 -6.76 -6.19 0.13
N THR A 28 -7.88 -6.03 -0.57
CA THR A 28 -8.51 -7.09 -1.36
C THR A 28 -7.58 -7.58 -2.48
N LEU A 29 -6.91 -6.67 -3.18
CA LEU A 29 -5.96 -7.01 -4.23
C LEU A 29 -4.68 -7.64 -3.67
N HIS A 30 -4.19 -7.19 -2.52
CA HIS A 30 -3.03 -7.78 -1.85
C HIS A 30 -3.28 -9.25 -1.50
N GLU A 31 -4.35 -9.51 -0.74
CA GLU A 31 -4.68 -10.84 -0.25
C GLU A 31 -5.24 -11.74 -1.35
N GLY A 32 -6.26 -11.26 -2.05
CA GLY A 32 -6.99 -12.04 -3.04
C GLY A 32 -6.27 -12.17 -4.37
N ALA A 33 -5.84 -11.05 -4.96
CA ALA A 33 -5.17 -11.09 -6.26
C ALA A 33 -3.69 -11.45 -6.14
N GLY A 34 -2.96 -10.90 -5.16
CA GLY A 34 -1.55 -11.18 -4.94
C GLY A 34 -1.32 -12.62 -4.51
N HIS A 35 -1.60 -12.91 -3.25
CA HIS A 35 -1.36 -14.25 -2.70
C HIS A 35 -2.23 -15.32 -3.39
N GLY A 36 -3.50 -15.02 -3.66
CA GLY A 36 -4.43 -15.98 -4.29
C GLY A 36 -4.04 -16.41 -5.70
N LEU A 37 -3.75 -15.46 -6.61
CA LEU A 37 -3.32 -15.83 -7.96
C LEU A 37 -1.93 -16.48 -7.95
N ALA A 38 -1.02 -16.01 -7.09
CA ALA A 38 0.29 -16.64 -6.95
C ALA A 38 0.17 -18.07 -6.44
N CYS A 39 -0.69 -18.33 -5.45
CA CYS A 39 -0.94 -19.66 -4.90
C CYS A 39 -1.40 -20.63 -5.99
N LYS A 40 -2.38 -20.23 -6.80
CA LYS A 40 -2.83 -21.03 -7.95
C LYS A 40 -1.73 -21.23 -8.99
N ALA A 41 -0.95 -20.20 -9.29
CA ALA A 41 0.12 -20.25 -10.29
C ALA A 41 1.26 -21.20 -9.91
N VAL A 42 1.55 -21.36 -8.61
CA VAL A 42 2.58 -22.29 -8.11
C VAL A 42 2.02 -23.70 -7.81
N GLY A 43 0.78 -23.99 -8.19
CA GLY A 43 0.14 -25.30 -8.01
C GLY A 43 -0.48 -25.53 -6.62
N GLY A 44 -0.60 -24.48 -5.80
CA GLY A 44 -1.27 -24.53 -4.50
C GLY A 44 -2.79 -24.41 -4.59
N GLU A 45 -3.45 -24.71 -3.46
CA GLU A 45 -4.90 -24.57 -3.31
C GLU A 45 -5.24 -23.45 -2.30
N PRO A 46 -6.06 -22.45 -2.68
CA PRO A 46 -6.58 -21.47 -1.73
C PRO A 46 -7.46 -22.15 -0.68
N LEU A 47 -7.11 -22.01 0.60
CA LEU A 47 -7.84 -22.65 1.71
C LEU A 47 -8.74 -21.65 2.43
N ALA A 48 -8.26 -20.43 2.66
CA ALA A 48 -8.99 -19.38 3.33
C ALA A 48 -8.60 -18.00 2.79
N TRP A 49 -9.55 -17.07 2.84
CA TRP A 49 -9.34 -15.69 2.41
C TRP A 49 -10.17 -14.71 3.26
N SER A 50 -9.51 -13.65 3.69
CA SER A 50 -10.10 -12.48 4.33
C SER A 50 -9.37 -11.21 3.87
N THR A 51 -9.83 -10.05 4.32
CA THR A 51 -9.19 -8.75 4.02
C THR A 51 -7.77 -8.61 4.58
N PHE A 52 -7.35 -9.49 5.50
CA PHE A 52 -6.05 -9.39 6.18
C PHE A 52 -5.25 -10.70 6.18
N HIS A 53 -5.76 -11.72 5.50
CA HIS A 53 -5.13 -13.04 5.55
C HIS A 53 -5.55 -13.88 4.35
N PHE A 54 -4.57 -14.52 3.75
CA PHE A 54 -4.74 -15.55 2.75
C PHE A 54 -3.97 -16.81 3.15
N GLU A 55 -4.62 -17.96 3.03
CA GLU A 55 -4.03 -19.26 3.31
C GLU A 55 -3.89 -20.09 2.03
N CYS A 56 -2.64 -20.46 1.70
CA CYS A 56 -2.31 -21.33 0.58
C CYS A 56 -1.94 -22.73 1.08
N GLY A 57 -2.62 -23.76 0.60
CA GLY A 57 -2.28 -25.16 0.85
C GLY A 57 -0.90 -25.50 0.31
N ARG A 58 0.03 -25.85 1.21
CA ARG A 58 1.45 -26.07 0.89
C ARG A 58 1.78 -27.49 0.40
N GLN A 59 0.81 -28.40 0.39
CA GLN A 59 1.05 -29.82 0.11
C GLN A 59 1.64 -30.08 -1.29
N ALA A 60 1.37 -29.19 -2.26
CA ALA A 60 1.87 -29.28 -3.63
C ALA A 60 2.92 -28.20 -4.00
N VAL A 61 3.34 -27.35 -3.06
CA VAL A 61 4.13 -26.14 -3.36
C VAL A 61 5.59 -26.30 -2.91
N SER A 62 6.54 -26.02 -3.80
CA SER A 62 7.97 -26.02 -3.47
C SER A 62 8.33 -24.91 -2.48
N ALA A 63 9.47 -25.01 -1.80
CA ALA A 63 9.96 -23.94 -0.92
C ALA A 63 10.08 -22.59 -1.66
N TRP A 64 10.50 -22.61 -2.92
CA TRP A 64 10.56 -21.41 -3.76
C TRP A 64 9.16 -20.88 -4.11
N GLY A 65 8.20 -21.76 -4.42
CA GLY A 65 6.81 -21.39 -4.64
C GLY A 65 6.19 -20.70 -3.43
N GLY A 66 6.49 -21.18 -2.21
CA GLY A 66 6.04 -20.55 -0.97
C GLY A 66 6.56 -19.11 -0.81
N ARG A 67 7.80 -18.85 -1.22
CA ARG A 67 8.40 -17.50 -1.20
C ARG A 67 7.74 -16.57 -2.22
N ILE A 68 7.41 -17.08 -3.40
CA ILE A 68 6.67 -16.33 -4.44
C ILE A 68 5.31 -15.92 -3.90
N VAL A 69 4.57 -16.86 -3.31
CA VAL A 69 3.25 -16.58 -2.72
C VAL A 69 3.38 -15.51 -1.65
N ALA A 70 4.32 -15.64 -0.70
CA ALA A 70 4.54 -14.64 0.34
C ALA A 70 4.88 -13.25 -0.25
N GLY A 71 5.72 -13.16 -1.27
CA GLY A 71 6.08 -11.87 -1.87
C GLY A 71 4.97 -11.22 -2.70
N ALA A 72 3.96 -11.98 -3.14
CA ALA A 72 3.01 -11.56 -4.16
C ALA A 72 2.11 -10.39 -3.73
N GLY A 73 1.59 -10.39 -2.51
CA GLY A 73 0.80 -9.28 -2.00
C GLY A 73 1.58 -7.96 -2.00
N THR A 74 2.83 -8.00 -1.53
CA THR A 74 3.72 -6.82 -1.56
C THR A 74 3.98 -6.35 -2.99
N ALA A 75 4.19 -7.27 -3.94
CA ALA A 75 4.39 -6.94 -5.35
C ALA A 75 3.15 -6.26 -5.98
N VAL A 76 1.93 -6.71 -5.61
CA VAL A 76 0.69 -6.05 -6.04
C VAL A 76 0.64 -4.61 -5.52
N ASN A 77 0.93 -4.37 -4.24
CA ASN A 77 0.93 -3.01 -3.70
C ASN A 77 1.98 -2.13 -4.41
N LEU A 78 3.19 -2.62 -4.66
CA LEU A 78 4.20 -1.86 -5.41
C LEU A 78 3.75 -1.55 -6.84
N THR A 79 3.01 -2.46 -7.48
CA THR A 79 2.40 -2.25 -8.79
C THR A 79 1.33 -1.16 -8.72
N LEU A 80 0.43 -1.23 -7.75
CA LEU A 80 -0.60 -0.21 -7.52
C LEU A 80 0.01 1.16 -7.20
N MET A 81 1.11 1.20 -6.45
CA MET A 81 1.87 2.43 -6.21
C MET A 81 2.34 3.04 -7.53
N ALA A 82 2.99 2.26 -8.41
CA ALA A 82 3.45 2.73 -9.71
C ALA A 82 2.29 3.20 -10.60
N LEU A 83 1.19 2.47 -10.63
CA LEU A 83 -0.02 2.85 -11.36
C LEU A 83 -0.65 4.14 -10.81
N GLY A 84 -0.68 4.31 -9.49
CA GLY A 84 -1.15 5.54 -8.83
C GLY A 84 -0.30 6.75 -9.22
N TRP A 85 1.03 6.58 -9.29
CA TRP A 85 1.93 7.64 -9.77
C TRP A 85 1.67 8.00 -11.24
N LEU A 86 1.53 6.99 -12.12
CA LEU A 86 1.19 7.21 -13.53
C LEU A 86 -0.16 7.92 -13.66
N TRP A 87 -1.17 7.49 -12.91
CA TRP A 87 -2.49 8.12 -12.92
C TRP A 87 -2.42 9.57 -12.45
N TRP A 88 -1.71 9.85 -11.35
CA TRP A 88 -1.52 11.22 -10.85
C TRP A 88 -0.85 12.11 -11.91
N ARG A 89 0.19 11.61 -12.58
CA ARG A 89 0.95 12.36 -13.59
C ARG A 89 0.08 12.75 -14.79
N ASN A 90 -0.77 11.83 -15.24
CA ASN A 90 -1.58 11.99 -16.45
C ASN A 90 -2.97 12.63 -16.19
N SER A 91 -3.31 12.90 -14.93
CA SER A 91 -4.62 13.48 -14.59
C SER A 91 -4.64 15.00 -14.73
N ALA A 92 -5.60 15.48 -15.53
CA ALA A 92 -5.90 16.91 -15.70
C ALA A 92 -6.87 17.46 -14.64
N THR A 93 -7.67 16.62 -13.99
CA THR A 93 -8.70 17.04 -13.03
C THR A 93 -8.22 16.93 -11.58
N ALA A 94 -8.75 17.79 -10.70
CA ALA A 94 -8.45 17.77 -9.26
C ALA A 94 -8.73 16.42 -8.60
N ARG A 95 -9.89 15.85 -8.90
CA ARG A 95 -10.31 14.52 -8.43
C ARG A 95 -9.39 13.41 -8.94
N GLY A 96 -9.02 13.45 -10.22
CA GLY A 96 -8.19 12.43 -10.84
C GLY A 96 -6.79 12.38 -10.26
N TRP A 97 -6.11 13.53 -10.15
CA TRP A 97 -4.77 13.52 -9.58
C TRP A 97 -4.80 13.20 -8.09
N PHE A 98 -5.82 13.65 -7.35
CA PHE A 98 -5.96 13.30 -5.93
C PHE A 98 -6.17 11.78 -5.74
N ALA A 99 -6.99 11.13 -6.56
CA ALA A 99 -7.15 9.68 -6.56
C ALA A 99 -5.84 8.94 -6.84
N GLY A 100 -5.11 9.34 -7.90
CA GLY A 100 -3.79 8.77 -8.19
C GLY A 100 -2.80 8.96 -7.03
N TRP A 101 -2.81 10.13 -6.39
CA TRP A 101 -1.98 10.41 -5.22
C TRP A 101 -2.33 9.52 -4.02
N VAL A 102 -3.62 9.33 -3.71
CA VAL A 102 -4.06 8.44 -2.62
C VAL A 102 -3.60 7.01 -2.89
N VAL A 103 -3.78 6.49 -4.11
CA VAL A 103 -3.35 5.14 -4.48
C VAL A 103 -1.83 5.00 -4.37
N PHE A 104 -1.06 5.99 -4.85
CA PHE A 104 0.40 6.01 -4.73
C PHE A 104 0.85 5.98 -3.25
N ALA A 105 0.38 6.94 -2.45
CA ALA A 105 0.83 7.12 -1.08
C ALA A 105 0.41 5.93 -0.21
N LEU A 106 -0.84 5.48 -0.32
CA LEU A 106 -1.36 4.37 0.48
C LEU A 106 -0.56 3.09 0.24
N ASN A 107 -0.35 2.72 -1.02
CA ASN A 107 0.34 1.48 -1.36
C ASN A 107 1.85 1.56 -1.08
N GLY A 108 2.51 2.69 -1.42
CA GLY A 108 3.92 2.87 -1.14
C GLY A 108 4.24 2.85 0.36
N LEU A 109 3.50 3.63 1.16
CA LEU A 109 3.71 3.69 2.62
C LEU A 109 3.37 2.34 3.28
N THR A 110 2.35 1.63 2.79
CA THR A 110 2.00 0.31 3.29
C THR A 110 3.10 -0.70 2.99
N SER A 111 3.57 -0.80 1.74
CA SER A 111 4.62 -1.74 1.35
C SER A 111 5.91 -1.52 2.15
N PHE A 112 6.45 -0.31 2.16
CA PHE A 112 7.73 -0.07 2.82
C PHE A 112 7.63 -0.07 4.35
N GLY A 113 6.50 0.39 4.91
CA GLY A 113 6.24 0.26 6.34
C GLY A 113 6.08 -1.20 6.76
N TYR A 114 5.48 -2.04 5.91
CA TYR A 114 5.34 -3.47 6.14
C TYR A 114 6.69 -4.20 6.15
N LEU A 115 7.66 -3.78 5.32
CA LEU A 115 9.02 -4.33 5.36
C LEU A 115 9.71 -4.02 6.69
N VAL A 116 9.58 -2.79 7.21
CA VAL A 116 10.13 -2.41 8.53
C VAL A 116 9.49 -3.24 9.63
N PHE A 117 8.16 -3.40 9.58
CA PHE A 117 7.42 -4.18 10.56
C PHE A 117 7.81 -5.66 10.54
N SER A 118 7.88 -6.26 9.34
CA SER A 118 8.31 -7.64 9.16
C SER A 118 9.75 -7.86 9.65
N ALA A 119 10.65 -6.91 9.35
CA ALA A 119 12.03 -6.96 9.82
C ALA A 119 12.14 -6.86 11.35
N ALA A 120 11.34 -6.00 12.00
CA ALA A 120 11.39 -5.79 13.44
C ALA A 120 10.79 -6.98 14.21
N PHE A 121 9.65 -7.51 13.77
CA PHE A 121 8.85 -8.46 14.54
C PHE A 121 8.84 -9.89 14.01
N ASP A 122 9.40 -10.15 12.83
CA ASP A 122 9.41 -11.49 12.19
C ASP A 122 8.01 -12.05 11.90
N ILE A 123 7.09 -11.17 11.57
CA ILE A 123 5.70 -11.50 11.23
C ILE A 123 5.35 -10.97 9.84
N GLY A 124 4.23 -11.42 9.29
CA GLY A 124 3.85 -11.13 7.92
C GLY A 124 4.66 -11.93 6.89
N ASP A 125 4.60 -11.51 5.64
CA ASP A 125 5.13 -12.27 4.51
C ASP A 125 6.65 -12.29 4.45
N TRP A 126 7.29 -11.21 4.90
CA TRP A 126 8.74 -11.07 4.87
C TRP A 126 9.38 -11.55 6.17
N ASN A 127 8.89 -12.67 6.70
CA ASN A 127 9.46 -13.35 7.87
C ASN A 127 10.29 -14.60 7.45
N ARG A 128 10.88 -15.29 8.44
CA ARG A 128 11.68 -16.51 8.22
C ARG A 128 10.92 -17.69 7.62
N ALA A 129 9.59 -17.71 7.69
CA ALA A 129 8.75 -18.76 7.13
C ALA A 129 8.13 -18.38 5.77
N GLY A 130 8.24 -17.11 5.37
CA GLY A 130 7.76 -16.56 4.11
C GLY A 130 8.91 -16.25 3.15
N VAL A 131 9.04 -14.99 2.71
CA VAL A 131 10.03 -14.58 1.69
C VAL A 131 11.48 -14.88 2.12
N MET A 132 11.79 -14.83 3.42
CA MET A 132 13.14 -15.12 3.93
C MET A 132 13.38 -16.61 4.22
N ALA A 133 12.43 -17.49 3.87
CA ALA A 133 12.60 -18.93 4.08
C ALA A 133 13.88 -19.45 3.43
N GLY A 134 14.67 -20.17 4.23
CA GLY A 134 15.97 -20.72 3.84
C GLY A 134 17.14 -19.73 3.87
N SER A 135 16.95 -18.50 4.38
CA SER A 135 18.07 -17.56 4.55
C SER A 135 19.04 -18.02 5.66
N PRO A 136 20.36 -18.13 5.39
CA PRO A 136 21.34 -18.61 6.36
C PRO A 136 21.60 -17.61 7.50
N ASP A 137 21.50 -16.31 7.24
CA ASP A 137 21.66 -15.25 8.25
C ASP A 137 20.41 -14.38 8.31
N SER A 138 19.50 -14.78 9.19
CA SER A 138 18.25 -14.07 9.46
C SER A 138 18.47 -12.65 10.00
N ILE A 139 19.56 -12.37 10.71
CA ILE A 139 19.80 -11.04 11.31
C ILE A 139 20.23 -10.09 10.20
N LEU A 140 21.19 -10.49 9.38
CA LEU A 140 21.64 -9.69 8.24
C LEU A 140 20.49 -9.43 7.26
N THR A 141 19.71 -10.47 6.94
CA THR A 141 18.57 -10.34 6.01
C THR A 141 17.51 -9.38 6.55
N ARG A 142 17.18 -9.46 7.84
CA ARG A 142 16.24 -8.54 8.49
C ARG A 142 16.80 -7.13 8.60
N GLY A 143 18.09 -6.97 8.85
CA GLY A 143 18.78 -5.67 8.83
C GLY A 143 18.70 -5.01 7.45
N ALA A 144 18.99 -5.75 6.39
CA ALA A 144 18.86 -5.27 5.01
C ALA A 144 17.39 -4.92 4.68
N LEU A 145 16.44 -5.76 5.08
CA LEU A 145 15.01 -5.53 4.89
C LEU A 145 14.54 -4.25 5.60
N ALA A 146 14.97 -4.03 6.84
CA ALA A 146 14.68 -2.82 7.60
C ALA A 146 15.26 -1.58 6.92
N ALA A 147 16.51 -1.65 6.44
CA ALA A 147 17.15 -0.55 5.74
C ALA A 147 16.39 -0.17 4.45
N VAL A 148 16.00 -1.15 3.64
CA VAL A 148 15.17 -0.93 2.44
C VAL A 148 13.80 -0.36 2.82
N GLY A 149 13.17 -0.90 3.85
CA GLY A 149 11.89 -0.40 4.35
C GLY A 149 11.95 1.05 4.81
N VAL A 150 12.94 1.44 5.62
CA VAL A 150 13.11 2.81 6.12
C VAL A 150 13.42 3.78 4.97
N ALA A 151 14.38 3.42 4.10
CA ALA A 151 14.76 4.27 2.97
C ALA A 151 13.59 4.47 2.00
N GLY A 152 12.88 3.39 1.65
CA GLY A 152 11.71 3.43 0.79
C GLY A 152 10.56 4.22 1.42
N TYR A 153 10.26 4.02 2.70
CA TYR A 153 9.21 4.76 3.40
C TYR A 153 9.50 6.26 3.40
N PHE A 154 10.74 6.65 3.72
CA PHE A 154 11.16 8.05 3.69
C PHE A 154 11.07 8.65 2.28
N ALA A 155 11.49 7.90 1.25
CA ALA A 155 11.37 8.32 -0.14
C ALA A 155 9.90 8.54 -0.55
N ILE A 156 8.99 7.63 -0.20
CA ILE A 156 7.57 7.78 -0.50
C ILE A 156 6.95 8.96 0.23
N VAL A 157 7.27 9.19 1.51
CA VAL A 157 6.81 10.40 2.24
C VAL A 157 7.24 11.67 1.50
N ARG A 158 8.52 11.76 1.11
CA ARG A 158 9.06 12.91 0.38
C ARG A 158 8.40 13.09 -0.99
N MET A 159 8.24 12.01 -1.75
CA MET A 159 7.60 12.06 -3.07
C MET A 159 6.13 12.45 -2.96
N ALA A 160 5.38 11.85 -2.03
CA ALA A 160 3.98 12.16 -1.81
C ALA A 160 3.78 13.63 -1.41
N ALA A 161 4.65 14.17 -0.55
CA ALA A 161 4.62 15.59 -0.19
C ALA A 161 4.90 16.49 -1.41
N ALA A 162 5.95 16.19 -2.18
CA ALA A 162 6.29 16.95 -3.38
C ALA A 162 5.17 16.92 -4.44
N MET A 163 4.52 15.77 -4.63
CA MET A 163 3.38 15.62 -5.54
C MET A 163 2.20 16.50 -5.15
N LEU A 164 1.90 16.62 -3.84
CA LEU A 164 0.85 17.51 -3.37
C LEU A 164 1.24 18.97 -3.58
N CYS A 165 2.44 19.39 -3.19
CA CYS A 165 2.90 20.76 -3.38
C CYS A 165 2.83 21.19 -4.85
N GLN A 166 3.29 20.33 -5.76
CA GLN A 166 3.29 20.63 -7.21
C GLN A 166 1.89 20.91 -7.77
N LYS A 167 0.85 20.22 -7.28
CA LYS A 167 -0.53 20.43 -7.73
C LYS A 167 -1.25 21.50 -6.88
N ALA A 168 -0.81 21.74 -5.65
CA ALA A 168 -1.34 22.75 -4.75
C ALA A 168 -0.89 24.18 -5.10
N ASP A 169 0.32 24.37 -5.62
CA ASP A 169 0.84 25.66 -6.09
C ASP A 169 -0.01 26.29 -7.24
N GLY A 170 -0.98 25.56 -7.78
CA GLY A 170 -1.98 26.08 -8.73
C GLY A 170 -3.42 26.25 -8.18
N ALA A 171 -3.77 25.76 -6.98
CA ALA A 171 -5.18 25.74 -6.52
C ALA A 171 -5.46 25.60 -5.00
N ALA A 172 -4.51 25.26 -4.12
CA ALA A 172 -4.80 24.92 -2.71
C ALA A 172 -3.74 25.46 -1.72
N ASN A 173 -4.17 25.96 -0.56
CA ASN A 173 -3.29 26.45 0.51
C ASN A 173 -2.66 25.25 1.27
N VAL A 174 -1.47 25.42 1.87
CA VAL A 174 -0.78 24.43 2.73
C VAL A 174 -1.70 23.86 3.82
N ALA A 175 -2.63 24.67 4.33
CA ALA A 175 -3.65 24.24 5.30
C ALA A 175 -4.60 23.16 4.73
N ASP A 176 -4.96 23.23 3.44
CA ASP A 176 -5.82 22.25 2.77
C ASP A 176 -5.08 20.94 2.52
N VAL A 177 -3.81 21.02 2.11
CA VAL A 177 -2.92 19.85 1.95
C VAL A 177 -2.77 19.10 3.27
N ARG A 178 -2.50 19.83 4.37
CA ARG A 178 -2.39 19.24 5.71
C ARG A 178 -3.69 18.57 6.16
N ARG A 179 -4.83 19.22 5.92
CA ARG A 179 -6.16 18.67 6.24
C ARG A 179 -6.43 17.38 5.48
N MET A 180 -6.14 17.34 4.18
CA MET A 180 -6.31 16.14 3.35
C MET A 180 -5.45 14.99 3.87
N ALA A 181 -4.16 15.24 4.14
CA ALA A 181 -3.25 14.22 4.65
C ALA A 181 -3.70 13.65 6.02
N ILE A 182 -4.18 14.51 6.93
CA ILE A 182 -4.70 14.07 8.24
C ILE A 182 -5.95 13.21 8.06
N VAL A 183 -6.91 13.62 7.22
CA VAL A 183 -8.14 12.86 6.98
C VAL A 183 -7.82 11.48 6.39
N VAL A 184 -6.90 11.43 5.41
CA VAL A 184 -6.42 10.17 4.82
C VAL A 184 -5.80 9.26 5.88
N TRP A 185 -4.93 9.82 6.73
CA TRP A 185 -4.28 9.06 7.80
C TRP A 185 -5.28 8.54 8.84
N VAL A 186 -6.25 9.34 9.27
CA VAL A 186 -7.28 8.88 10.24
C VAL A 186 -8.17 7.79 9.64
N THR A 187 -8.52 7.91 8.36
CA THR A 187 -9.39 6.95 7.66
C THR A 187 -8.72 5.58 7.49
N THR A 188 -7.40 5.56 7.26
CA THR A 188 -6.64 4.33 7.00
C THR A 188 -5.84 3.81 8.19
N GLY A 189 -5.51 4.68 9.15
CA GLY A 189 -4.69 4.36 10.31
C GLY A 189 -5.45 3.60 11.39
N ARG A 190 -6.78 3.75 11.47
CA ARG A 190 -7.64 3.06 12.45
C ARG A 190 -7.97 1.60 12.11
N SER A 191 -7.82 1.16 10.86
CA SER A 191 -8.18 -0.20 10.43
C SER A 191 -7.08 -1.24 10.67
N ARG A 192 -5.96 -0.85 11.28
CA ARG A 192 -4.82 -1.73 11.58
C ARG A 192 -5.03 -2.52 12.88
N SER A 193 -6.03 -3.38 12.93
CA SER A 193 -6.14 -4.40 13.99
C SER A 193 -5.25 -5.59 13.63
N TRP A 194 -3.95 -5.46 13.86
CA TRP A 194 -3.03 -6.59 13.79
C TRP A 194 -3.27 -7.48 15.02
N ARG A 195 -3.70 -8.72 14.83
CA ARG A 195 -3.54 -9.73 15.89
C ARG A 195 -2.09 -10.18 15.84
N LEU A 196 -1.40 -9.94 16.95
CA LEU A 196 -0.15 -10.60 17.34
C LEU A 196 -0.39 -12.10 17.50
#